data_AF-A0A2E9VKI1-F1
#
_entry.id   AF-A0A2E9VKI1-F1
#
_cell.length_a   1.000
_cell.length_b   1.000
_cell.length_c   1.000
_cell.angle_alpha   90.00
_cell.angle_beta   90.00
_cell.angle_gamma   90.00
#
_symmetry.space_group_name_H-M   'P 1'
#
loop_
_entity.id
_entity.type
_entity.pdbx_description
1 polymer ?
#
loop_
_entity_poly.entity_id
_entity_poly.type
_entity_poly.pdbx_seq_one_letter_code
_entity_poly.pdbx_strand_id
1 'polypeptide(L)' 'MFGKRHLDYLTDEFTSYYNTKRSHMERDHLPPIREEPDEVMTISIDQIEVRKYVGGLIKSFERKVA' A
#
# COMPACT_ATOMS: atom_id res chain seq x y z
N MET A 1 -23.40 -1.88 -21.98
CA MET A 1 -23.15 -1.20 -20.69
C MET A 1 -22.05 -1.93 -19.91
N PHE A 2 -20.80 -1.86 -20.39
CA PHE A 2 -19.65 -2.48 -19.70
C PHE A 2 -18.87 -1.47 -18.84
N GLY A 3 -18.93 -0.17 -19.19
CA GLY A 3 -18.20 0.89 -18.48
C GLY A 3 -18.64 1.10 -17.04
N LYS A 4 -19.95 1.05 -16.74
CA LYS A 4 -20.46 1.29 -15.38
C LYS A 4 -19.98 0.22 -14.39
N ARG A 5 -20.13 -1.07 -14.72
CA ARG A 5 -19.69 -2.17 -13.84
C ARG A 5 -18.18 -2.16 -13.59
N HIS A 6 -17.39 -1.79 -14.60
CA HIS A 6 -15.94 -1.70 -14.45
C HIS A 6 -15.53 -0.49 -13.62
N LEU A 7 -16.18 0.65 -13.81
CA LEU A 7 -15.96 1.83 -12.98
C LEU A 7 -16.29 1.54 -11.52
N ASP A 8 -17.47 0.95 -11.26
CA ASP A 8 -17.92 0.59 -9.90
C ASP A 8 -16.90 -0.31 -9.20
N TYR A 9 -16.39 -1.34 -9.91
CA TYR A 9 -15.32 -2.22 -9.43
C TYR A 9 -14.03 -1.47 -9.05
N LEU A 10 -13.55 -0.55 -9.90
CA LEU A 10 -12.32 0.21 -9.62
C LEU A 10 -12.48 1.11 -8.41
N THR A 11 -13.64 1.77 -8.25
CA THR A 11 -13.92 2.60 -7.07
C THR A 11 -14.00 1.80 -5.79
N ASP A 12 -14.62 0.61 -5.82
CA ASP A 12 -14.72 -0.26 -4.65
C ASP A 12 -13.35 -0.82 -4.25
N GLU A 13 -12.57 -1.31 -5.22
CA GLU A 13 -11.21 -1.79 -5.00
C GLU A 13 -10.30 -0.69 -4.43
N PHE A 14 -10.39 0.53 -4.98
CA PHE A 14 -9.62 1.68 -4.49
C PHE A 14 -10.04 2.08 -3.07
N THR A 15 -11.33 2.12 -2.77
CA THR A 15 -11.83 2.50 -1.45
C THR A 15 -11.41 1.48 -0.39
N SER A 16 -11.52 0.20 -0.72
CA SER A 16 -11.05 -0.90 0.14
C SER A 16 -9.54 -0.81 0.39
N TYR A 17 -8.73 -0.61 -0.67
CA TYR A 17 -7.29 -0.39 -0.55
C TYR A 17 -6.97 0.83 0.32
N TYR A 18 -7.61 1.97 0.07
CA TYR A 18 -7.36 3.20 0.82
C TYR A 18 -7.72 3.06 2.30
N ASN A 19 -8.79 2.34 2.64
CA ASN A 19 -9.20 2.21 4.04
C ASN A 19 -8.42 1.14 4.81
N THR A 20 -7.92 0.09 4.13
CA THR A 20 -7.26 -1.06 4.80
C THR A 20 -5.74 -1.08 4.68
N LYS A 21 -5.19 -0.49 3.61
CA LYS A 21 -3.76 -0.54 3.26
C LYS A 21 -3.11 0.85 3.19
N ARG A 22 -3.79 1.90 3.68
CA ARG A 22 -3.26 3.27 3.75
C ARG A 22 -1.83 3.27 4.28
N SER A 23 -0.94 3.99 3.61
CA SER A 23 0.40 4.23 4.11
C SER A 23 0.33 4.92 5.48
N HIS A 24 0.81 4.21 6.50
CA HIS A 24 1.13 4.71 7.84
C HIS A 24 -0.03 5.38 8.61
N MET A 25 -0.83 4.58 9.32
CA MET A 25 -1.82 5.04 10.31
C MET A 25 -1.37 4.82 11.77
N GLU A 26 -0.16 4.27 11.99
CA GLU A 26 0.34 3.87 13.32
C GLU A 26 0.31 4.98 14.38
N ARG A 27 0.30 6.25 13.95
CA ARG A 27 0.31 7.41 14.83
C ARG A 27 -0.97 8.23 14.85
N ASP A 28 -2.11 7.70 14.38
CA ASP A 28 -3.44 8.30 14.58
C ASP A 28 -3.46 9.84 14.55
N HIS A 29 -3.24 10.41 13.37
CA HIS A 29 -3.23 11.86 13.10
C HIS A 29 -2.22 12.71 13.91
N LEU A 30 -1.32 12.10 14.70
CA LEU A 30 -0.30 12.83 15.48
C LEU A 30 0.81 13.38 14.56
N PRO A 31 1.41 14.53 14.92
CA PRO A 31 2.47 15.17 14.14
C PRO A 31 3.74 14.29 14.09
N PRO A 32 4.53 14.29 12.99
CA PRO A 32 5.74 13.48 12.85
C PRO A 32 6.70 13.63 14.05
N ILE A 33 7.26 12.51 14.53
CA ILE A 33 8.23 12.49 15.64
C ILE A 33 9.56 12.81 14.97
N ARG A 34 10.34 13.64 15.63
CA ARG A 34 11.62 14.16 15.13
C ARG A 34 12.78 13.20 15.36
N GLU A 35 12.52 11.94 15.70
CA GLU A 35 13.55 10.92 15.82
C GLU A 35 14.07 10.58 14.42
N GLU A 36 15.39 10.65 14.28
CA GLU A 36 16.05 10.17 13.08
C GLU A 36 15.80 8.65 12.99
N PRO A 37 15.19 8.17 11.90
CA PRO A 37 14.98 6.74 11.75
C PRO A 37 16.34 6.03 11.71
N ASP A 38 16.46 4.93 12.44
CA ASP A 38 17.65 4.08 12.39
C ASP A 38 17.96 3.71 10.93
N GLU A 39 19.25 3.54 10.61
CA GLU A 39 19.68 3.07 9.30
C GLU A 39 19.06 1.70 9.01
N VAL A 40 18.00 1.70 8.21
CA VAL A 40 17.31 0.47 7.82
C VAL A 40 18.24 -0.28 6.87
N MET A 41 18.65 -1.49 7.25
CA MET A 41 19.39 -2.39 6.37
C MET A 41 18.71 -2.45 4.99
N THR A 42 19.46 -2.15 3.94
CA THR A 42 18.99 -2.26 2.55
C THR A 42 18.59 -3.71 2.27
N ILE A 43 17.29 -3.92 2.07
CA ILE A 43 16.72 -5.21 1.74
C ILE A 43 16.95 -5.48 0.26
N SER A 44 17.39 -6.70 -0.08
CA SER A 44 17.54 -7.11 -1.48
C SER A 44 16.16 -7.28 -2.13
N ILE A 45 16.06 -6.93 -3.43
CA ILE A 45 14.81 -7.01 -4.20
C ILE A 45 14.14 -8.40 -4.13
N ASP A 46 14.93 -9.47 -3.99
CA ASP A 46 14.43 -10.85 -3.93
C ASP A 46 13.58 -11.14 -2.68
N GLN A 47 13.76 -10.35 -1.63
CA GLN A 47 13.03 -10.41 -0.36
C GLN A 47 11.73 -9.58 -0.36
N ILE A 48 11.40 -8.92 -1.47
CA ILE A 48 10.23 -8.06 -1.61
C ILE A 48 9.16 -8.75 -2.46
N GLU A 49 7.95 -8.89 -1.93
CA GLU A 49 6.78 -9.32 -2.67
C GLU A 49 6.05 -8.08 -3.21
N VAL A 50 5.87 -8.00 -4.53
CA VAL A 50 5.15 -6.91 -5.18
C VAL A 50 3.71 -7.35 -5.44
N ARG A 51 2.76 -6.82 -4.66
CA ARG A 51 1.34 -7.04 -4.90
C ARG A 51 0.74 -5.87 -5.68
N LYS A 52 0.00 -6.19 -6.72
CA LYS A 52 -0.67 -5.24 -7.60
C LYS A 52 -2.13 -5.09 -7.17
N TYR A 53 -2.57 -3.85 -7.00
CA TYR A 53 -3.95 -3.47 -6.70
C TYR A 53 -4.49 -2.53 -7.78
N VAL A 54 -5.82 -2.42 -7.87
CA VAL A 54 -6.55 -1.53 -8.77
C VAL A 54 -6.16 -1.78 -10.23
N GLY A 55 -6.30 -3.03 -10.67
CA GLY A 55 -5.93 -3.44 -12.02
C GLY A 55 -4.44 -3.25 -12.37
N GLY A 56 -3.56 -3.07 -11.38
CA GLY A 56 -2.12 -2.89 -11.56
C GLY A 56 -1.63 -1.44 -11.56
N LEU A 57 -2.52 -0.47 -11.32
CA LEU A 57 -2.16 0.93 -11.14
C LEU A 57 -1.40 1.18 -9.83
N ILE A 58 -1.74 0.42 -8.78
CA ILE A 58 -1.10 0.54 -7.48
C ILE A 58 -0.20 -0.67 -7.24
N LYS A 59 1.06 -0.41 -6.91
CA LYS A 59 2.02 -1.42 -6.49
C LYS A 59 2.26 -1.26 -4.99
N SER A 60 1.98 -2.31 -4.24
CA SER A 60 2.37 -2.44 -2.84
C SER A 60 3.59 -3.35 -2.74
N PHE A 61 4.47 -3.04 -1.80
CA PHE A 61 5.69 -3.77 -1.53
C PHE A 61 5.59 -4.33 -0.11
N GLU A 62 5.46 -5.64 0.03
CA GLU A 62 5.46 -6.33 1.32
C GLU A 62 6.79 -7.10 1.48
N ARG A 63 7.32 -7.20 2.70
CA ARG A 63 8.52 -8.04 2.95
C ARG A 63 8.07 -9.51 2.97
N LYS A 64 8.79 -10.39 2.26
CA LYS A 64 8.65 -11.83 2.47
C LYS A 64 9.10 -12.15 3.90
N VAL A 65 8.18 -12.65 4.72
CA VAL A 65 8.53 -13.19 6.03
C VAL A 65 9.29 -14.50 5.79
N ALA A 66 10.43 -14.65 6.46
CA ALA A 66 11.29 -15.83 6.40
C ALA A 66 10.58 -17.08 6.93
#